data_AF-A0A7U9R3J3-F1
#
_entry.id   AF-A0A7U9R3J3-F1
#
_cell.length_a   1.000
_cell.length_b   1.000
_cell.length_c   1.000
_cell.angle_alpha   90.00
_cell.angle_beta   90.00
_cell.angle_gamma   90.00
#
_symmetry.space_group_name_H-M   'P 1'
#
loop_
_entity.id
_entity.type
_entity.pdbx_description
1 polymer ?
#
loop_
_entity_poly.entity_id
_entity_poly.type
_entity_poly.pdbx_seq_one_letter_code
_entity_poly.pdbx_strand_id
1 'polypeptide(L)'
;MKKIYTCFNCGFPFALDETEVPDYCPSCSAPKEQYLEEPWTGSIETRRIHVDPPAPDETRDPYDISYHVAKPFIKEAGNGKARRFVMSYDDPENLRTFYEKVCGWDIVNTDHSDPQMPLMYCATGPGTERWEPSVPSFEYGYLKAKKDDEPDASFVVQVKSLDKTLKKVNKYGGKVLKERYQVEGQDYALIEDSEGNPIYLWEIPGEEMQSVNPGRPPKKFTEKSLHGRTRIYVYTYKELKRFQTFCIEVFGWDMIELPEAVSAIKPGDEHPGLILGTGPCQADYEGSVPGHMNLMVFWTPGELAKPGPYMEISMDRPLKDTLADIEKYGGKVITDKAESFLAKVPVDEDSWEPTCVIDDPAGNRLYLWKCPSSRTWEEPETGYDKE
;
A
#
# COMPACT_ATOMS: atom_id res chain seq x y z
N MET A 1 11.32 -30.61 -7.64
CA MET A 1 11.64 -30.21 -9.02
C MET A 1 10.90 -28.92 -9.27
N LYS A 2 11.56 -27.86 -9.77
CA LYS A 2 10.89 -26.60 -10.05
C LYS A 2 9.78 -26.79 -11.10
N LYS A 3 8.61 -26.23 -10.83
CA LYS A 3 7.41 -26.25 -11.67
C LYS A 3 6.79 -24.86 -11.71
N ILE A 4 5.93 -24.63 -12.69
CA ILE A 4 5.05 -23.46 -12.75
C ILE A 4 3.67 -23.92 -12.28
N TYR A 5 3.07 -23.16 -11.38
CA TYR A 5 1.72 -23.35 -10.88
C TYR A 5 0.88 -22.14 -11.32
N THR A 6 -0.32 -22.39 -11.82
CA THR A 6 -1.30 -21.33 -12.12
C THR A 6 -2.58 -21.62 -11.37
N CYS A 7 -3.04 -20.67 -10.56
CA CYS A 7 -4.33 -20.81 -9.88
C CYS A 7 -5.47 -20.75 -10.90
N PHE A 8 -6.30 -21.79 -11.00
CA PHE A 8 -7.46 -21.80 -11.89
C PHE A 8 -8.50 -20.74 -11.50
N ASN A 9 -8.58 -20.39 -10.22
CA ASN A 9 -9.56 -19.43 -9.71
C ASN A 9 -9.24 -17.98 -10.07
N CYS A 10 -7.97 -17.55 -9.97
CA CYS A 10 -7.56 -16.16 -10.21
C CYS A 10 -6.61 -15.95 -11.39
N GLY A 11 -6.07 -17.02 -11.98
CA GLY A 11 -5.06 -16.96 -13.04
C GLY A 11 -3.64 -16.60 -12.56
N PHE A 12 -3.42 -16.42 -11.25
CA PHE A 12 -2.11 -16.03 -10.70
C PHE A 12 -1.07 -17.13 -10.94
N PRO A 13 0.02 -16.82 -11.68
CA PRO A 13 1.10 -17.76 -11.94
C PRO A 13 2.22 -17.62 -10.90
N PHE A 14 2.83 -18.71 -10.45
CA PHE A 14 4.03 -18.70 -9.62
C PHE A 14 4.92 -19.92 -9.90
N ALA A 15 6.23 -19.80 -9.68
CA ALA A 15 7.19 -20.86 -9.99
C ALA A 15 7.99 -21.27 -8.74
N LEU A 16 7.76 -22.51 -8.27
CA LEU A 16 8.27 -23.02 -7.01
C LEU A 16 8.83 -24.44 -7.18
N ASP A 17 9.73 -24.83 -6.28
CA ASP A 17 10.00 -26.24 -6.08
C ASP A 17 8.79 -26.95 -5.46
N GLU A 18 8.53 -28.18 -5.88
CA GLU A 18 7.39 -28.98 -5.41
C GLU A 18 7.24 -29.05 -3.88
N THR A 19 8.35 -28.98 -3.14
CA THR A 19 8.38 -29.01 -1.68
C THR A 19 7.99 -27.70 -1.02
N GLU A 20 7.92 -26.62 -1.80
CA GLU A 20 7.68 -25.25 -1.34
C GLU A 20 6.30 -24.72 -1.78
N VAL A 21 5.51 -25.55 -2.46
CA VAL A 21 4.20 -25.17 -3.00
C VAL A 21 3.20 -24.96 -1.88
N PRO A 22 2.66 -23.74 -1.70
CA PRO A 22 1.75 -23.43 -0.60
C PRO A 22 0.42 -24.16 -0.75
N ASP A 23 -0.21 -24.46 0.39
CA ASP A 23 -1.53 -25.12 0.43
C ASP A 23 -2.67 -24.23 -0.08
N TYR A 24 -2.46 -22.90 -0.09
CA TYR A 24 -3.42 -21.91 -0.58
C TYR A 24 -2.76 -20.91 -1.52
N CYS A 25 -3.50 -20.49 -2.55
CA CYS A 25 -2.98 -19.61 -3.58
C CYS A 25 -2.53 -18.31 -2.91
N PRO A 26 -1.28 -17.85 -3.12
CA PRO A 26 -0.76 -16.67 -2.44
C PRO A 26 -1.50 -15.38 -2.86
N SER A 27 -2.23 -15.40 -3.99
CA SER A 27 -3.01 -14.27 -4.49
C SER A 27 -4.48 -14.26 -4.04
N CYS A 28 -5.13 -15.43 -3.97
CA CYS A 28 -6.59 -15.49 -3.75
C CYS A 28 -7.05 -16.49 -2.68
N SER A 29 -6.13 -17.15 -1.97
CA SER A 29 -6.43 -18.23 -1.01
C SER A 29 -7.20 -19.43 -1.57
N ALA A 30 -7.30 -19.60 -2.89
CA ALA A 30 -7.89 -20.80 -3.46
C ALA A 30 -7.04 -22.02 -3.06
N PRO A 31 -7.66 -23.14 -2.66
CA PRO A 31 -6.91 -24.27 -2.15
C PRO A 31 -6.12 -24.95 -3.27
N LYS A 32 -5.06 -25.67 -2.91
CA LYS A 32 -4.08 -26.28 -3.83
C LYS A 32 -4.69 -27.15 -4.93
N GLU A 33 -5.88 -27.71 -4.73
CA GLU A 33 -6.60 -28.48 -5.75
C GLU A 33 -7.02 -27.62 -6.97
N GLN A 34 -7.02 -26.29 -6.82
CA GLN A 34 -7.26 -25.34 -7.90
C GLN A 34 -5.99 -25.03 -8.71
N TYR A 35 -4.84 -25.64 -8.41
CA TYR A 35 -3.61 -25.34 -9.13
C TYR A 35 -3.48 -26.17 -10.39
N LEU A 36 -3.17 -25.49 -11.50
CA LEU A 36 -2.72 -26.11 -12.73
C LEU A 36 -1.20 -26.17 -12.70
N GLU A 37 -0.64 -27.37 -12.94
CA GLU A 37 0.80 -27.58 -12.90
C GLU A 37 1.42 -27.65 -14.30
N GLU A 38 2.59 -27.05 -14.45
CA GLU A 38 3.42 -27.15 -15.64
C GLU A 38 4.89 -27.41 -15.28
N PRO A 39 5.64 -28.15 -16.11
CA PRO A 39 7.09 -28.25 -15.97
C PRO A 39 7.74 -26.89 -16.13
N TRP A 40 8.79 -26.64 -15.36
CA TRP A 40 9.62 -25.46 -15.52
C TRP A 40 10.29 -25.44 -16.90
N THR A 41 10.14 -24.33 -17.63
CA THR A 41 10.69 -24.14 -18.98
C THR A 41 11.80 -23.09 -19.05
N GLY A 42 12.24 -22.57 -17.91
CA GLY A 42 13.29 -21.54 -17.82
C GLY A 42 12.75 -20.12 -17.55
N SER A 43 11.46 -19.88 -17.79
CA SER A 43 10.75 -18.64 -17.45
C SER A 43 9.27 -18.93 -17.15
N ILE A 44 8.59 -18.04 -16.42
CA ILE A 44 7.16 -18.15 -16.17
C ILE A 44 6.33 -17.59 -17.35
N GLU A 45 6.91 -16.69 -18.17
CA GLU A 45 6.27 -16.15 -19.39
C GLU A 45 6.02 -17.22 -20.46
N THR A 46 6.78 -18.33 -20.44
CA THR A 46 6.63 -19.45 -21.39
C THR A 46 5.62 -20.50 -20.93
N ARG A 47 4.74 -20.15 -19.98
CA ARG A 47 3.63 -21.00 -19.54
C ARG A 47 2.76 -21.42 -20.73
N ARG A 48 2.43 -22.70 -20.79
CA ARG A 48 1.64 -23.31 -21.85
C ARG A 48 0.16 -23.28 -21.51
N ILE A 49 -0.18 -23.17 -20.22
CA ILE A 49 -1.55 -23.02 -19.76
C ILE A 49 -1.79 -21.53 -19.50
N HIS A 50 -2.53 -20.91 -20.41
CA HIS A 50 -3.08 -19.57 -20.20
C HIS A 50 -4.49 -19.71 -19.63
N VAL A 51 -4.69 -19.20 -18.43
CA VAL A 51 -6.03 -18.99 -17.86
C VAL A 51 -6.30 -17.50 -17.94
N ASP A 52 -7.30 -17.12 -18.75
CA ASP A 52 -7.77 -15.75 -18.76
C ASP A 52 -8.43 -15.46 -17.40
N PRO A 53 -8.11 -14.33 -16.74
CA PRO A 53 -8.79 -13.95 -15.51
C PRO A 53 -10.31 -13.85 -15.75
N PRO A 54 -11.15 -14.24 -14.77
CA PRO A 54 -12.58 -14.05 -14.88
C PRO A 54 -12.92 -12.56 -15.09
N ALA A 55 -13.99 -12.28 -15.84
CA ALA A 55 -14.49 -10.92 -15.94
C ALA A 55 -15.12 -10.48 -14.59
N PRO A 56 -15.03 -9.19 -14.22
CA PRO A 56 -15.71 -8.67 -13.03
C PRO A 56 -17.24 -8.91 -13.10
N ASP A 57 -17.84 -9.39 -12.02
CA ASP A 57 -19.29 -9.52 -11.88
C ASP A 57 -19.88 -8.23 -11.30
N GLU A 58 -20.52 -7.41 -12.15
CA GLU A 58 -21.17 -6.16 -11.71
C GLU A 58 -22.43 -6.38 -10.86
N THR A 59 -22.93 -7.61 -10.74
CA THR A 59 -24.13 -7.95 -9.95
C THR A 59 -23.82 -8.49 -8.56
N ARG A 60 -22.53 -8.63 -8.21
CA ARG A 60 -22.06 -9.09 -6.90
C ARG A 60 -22.59 -8.21 -5.76
N ASP A 61 -22.85 -8.82 -4.62
CA ASP A 61 -23.03 -8.10 -3.37
C ASP A 61 -21.71 -7.36 -3.01
N PRO A 62 -21.67 -6.01 -2.95
CA PRO A 62 -20.45 -5.27 -2.64
C PRO A 62 -19.90 -5.56 -1.24
N TYR A 63 -20.65 -6.22 -0.38
CA TYR A 63 -20.21 -6.65 0.95
C TYR A 63 -19.62 -8.05 1.00
N ASP A 64 -19.72 -8.83 -0.08
CA ASP A 64 -19.10 -10.15 -0.19
C ASP A 64 -17.59 -10.00 -0.36
N ILE A 65 -16.83 -10.39 0.65
CA ILE A 65 -15.37 -10.28 0.68
C ILE A 65 -14.66 -11.57 0.25
N SER A 66 -15.41 -12.59 -0.18
CA SER A 66 -14.79 -13.73 -0.85
C SER A 66 -14.05 -13.28 -2.10
N TYR A 67 -13.07 -14.05 -2.56
CA TYR A 67 -12.33 -13.68 -3.76
C TYR A 67 -13.26 -13.42 -4.96
N HIS A 68 -13.07 -12.27 -5.59
CA HIS A 68 -13.67 -11.92 -6.87
C HIS A 68 -12.70 -11.00 -7.62
N VAL A 69 -12.90 -10.84 -8.93
CA VAL A 69 -12.13 -9.86 -9.69
C VAL A 69 -12.66 -8.48 -9.36
N ALA A 70 -11.74 -7.56 -9.06
CA ALA A 70 -12.06 -6.19 -8.72
C ALA A 70 -13.02 -5.56 -9.73
N LYS A 71 -14.01 -4.82 -9.22
CA LYS A 71 -14.95 -4.07 -10.06
C LYS A 71 -14.22 -3.11 -11.01
N PRO A 72 -14.84 -2.70 -12.13
CA PRO A 72 -14.24 -1.73 -13.03
C PRO A 72 -14.25 -0.31 -12.42
N PHE A 73 -13.11 0.14 -11.89
CA PHE A 73 -12.92 1.49 -11.30
C PHE A 73 -12.94 2.66 -12.32
N ILE A 74 -13.18 2.37 -13.59
CA ILE A 74 -13.22 3.39 -14.67
C ILE A 74 -14.38 4.37 -14.43
N LYS A 75 -15.51 3.90 -13.88
CA LYS A 75 -16.70 4.73 -13.64
C LYS A 75 -16.43 5.83 -12.59
N GLU A 76 -15.48 5.60 -11.70
CA GLU A 76 -15.10 6.49 -10.62
C GLU A 76 -14.11 7.58 -11.06
N ALA A 77 -13.39 7.39 -12.18
CA ALA A 77 -12.50 8.38 -12.78
C ALA A 77 -11.55 9.08 -11.78
N GLY A 78 -11.00 8.32 -10.83
CA GLY A 78 -10.11 8.80 -9.77
C GLY A 78 -10.80 9.31 -8.50
N ASN A 79 -12.14 9.38 -8.46
CA ASN A 79 -12.87 9.68 -7.23
C ASN A 79 -12.77 8.51 -6.23
N GLY A 80 -12.27 8.77 -5.03
CA GLY A 80 -11.99 7.73 -4.04
C GLY A 80 -10.60 7.10 -4.18
N LYS A 81 -9.76 7.52 -5.13
CA LYS A 81 -8.42 6.94 -5.33
C LYS A 81 -7.49 7.33 -4.18
N ALA A 82 -6.93 6.38 -3.43
CA ALA A 82 -5.88 6.68 -2.47
C ALA A 82 -4.57 6.97 -3.22
N ARG A 83 -3.85 8.04 -2.83
CA ARG A 83 -2.75 8.61 -3.64
C ARG A 83 -1.42 8.71 -2.92
N ARG A 84 -1.44 9.04 -1.63
CA ARG A 84 -0.23 9.46 -0.89
C ARG A 84 -0.27 8.97 0.53
N PHE A 85 0.86 8.52 1.05
CA PHE A 85 1.04 8.45 2.49
C PHE A 85 1.40 9.83 3.04
N VAL A 86 1.07 10.07 4.30
CA VAL A 86 1.46 11.26 5.05
C VAL A 86 2.06 10.78 6.37
N MET A 87 3.27 11.23 6.66
CA MET A 87 3.94 11.00 7.95
C MET A 87 4.44 12.33 8.49
N SER A 88 4.65 12.39 9.80
CA SER A 88 4.99 13.63 10.49
C SER A 88 6.41 13.60 11.05
N TYR A 89 7.00 14.77 11.27
CA TYR A 89 8.31 14.90 11.89
C TYR A 89 8.34 16.03 12.92
N ASP A 90 9.26 15.88 13.87
CA ASP A 90 9.70 16.93 14.78
C ASP A 90 10.96 17.64 14.24
N ASP A 91 11.86 16.88 13.60
CA ASP A 91 13.09 17.39 12.97
C ASP A 91 13.11 16.95 11.48
N PRO A 92 13.02 17.90 10.52
CA PRO A 92 12.95 17.58 9.10
C PRO A 92 14.22 16.91 8.57
N GLU A 93 15.40 17.33 9.05
CA GLU A 93 16.67 16.83 8.54
C GLU A 93 17.00 15.46 9.12
N ASN A 94 16.61 15.20 10.37
CA ASN A 94 16.74 13.87 10.94
C ASN A 94 15.87 12.86 10.17
N LEU A 95 14.59 13.19 9.92
CA LEU A 95 13.70 12.27 9.22
C LEU A 95 14.07 12.10 7.74
N ARG A 96 14.47 13.19 7.05
CA ARG A 96 15.01 13.11 5.69
C ARG A 96 16.22 12.18 5.63
N THR A 97 17.18 12.36 6.53
CA THR A 97 18.39 11.53 6.58
C THR A 97 18.06 10.06 6.77
N PHE A 98 17.10 9.74 7.65
CA PHE A 98 16.64 8.37 7.84
C PHE A 98 16.17 7.74 6.52
N TYR A 99 15.19 8.35 5.84
CA TYR A 99 14.62 7.77 4.62
C TYR A 99 15.58 7.79 3.43
N GLU A 100 16.45 8.80 3.29
CA GLU A 100 17.46 8.82 2.24
C GLU A 100 18.54 7.74 2.43
N LYS A 101 18.93 7.46 3.69
CA LYS A 101 20.00 6.48 3.99
C LYS A 101 19.49 5.06 4.14
N VAL A 102 18.30 4.87 4.72
CA VAL A 102 17.73 3.55 5.01
C VAL A 102 16.85 3.05 3.87
N CYS A 103 16.13 3.94 3.18
CA CYS A 103 15.19 3.56 2.13
C CYS A 103 15.63 4.03 0.75
N GLY A 104 16.67 4.85 0.65
CA GLY A 104 17.11 5.41 -0.62
C GLY A 104 16.01 6.25 -1.28
N TRP A 105 15.19 6.97 -0.51
CA TRP A 105 14.19 7.88 -1.10
C TRP A 105 14.84 9.08 -1.78
N ASP A 106 14.07 9.76 -2.64
CA ASP A 106 14.39 11.11 -3.09
C ASP A 106 13.38 12.09 -2.50
N ILE A 107 13.86 13.04 -1.70
CA ILE A 107 13.02 13.92 -0.90
C ILE A 107 13.31 15.36 -1.26
N VAL A 108 12.26 16.12 -1.61
CA VAL A 108 12.32 17.56 -1.92
C VAL A 108 11.38 18.34 -1.01
N ASN A 109 11.72 19.59 -0.73
CA ASN A 109 10.75 20.52 -0.18
C ASN A 109 9.79 20.96 -1.30
N THR A 110 8.51 21.13 -0.97
CA THR A 110 7.56 21.75 -1.89
C THR A 110 7.79 23.26 -1.99
N ASP A 111 7.45 23.85 -3.14
CA ASP A 111 7.90 25.21 -3.51
C ASP A 111 7.41 26.32 -2.58
N HIS A 112 6.25 26.13 -1.92
CA HIS A 112 5.63 27.14 -1.06
C HIS A 112 5.66 26.77 0.42
N SER A 113 6.42 25.72 0.76
CA SER A 113 6.57 25.27 2.14
C SER A 113 7.41 26.20 3.01
N ASP A 114 7.22 26.09 4.33
CA ASP A 114 8.05 26.79 5.31
C ASP A 114 9.53 26.33 5.20
N PRO A 115 10.51 27.24 5.11
CA PRO A 115 11.91 26.84 4.95
C PRO A 115 12.53 26.07 6.13
N GLN A 116 12.02 26.27 7.35
CA GLN A 116 12.50 25.61 8.57
C GLN A 116 11.74 24.32 8.84
N MET A 117 10.44 24.31 8.56
CA MET A 117 9.55 23.17 8.77
C MET A 117 8.81 22.82 7.46
N PRO A 118 9.54 22.39 6.41
CA PRO A 118 8.99 22.23 5.07
C PRO A 118 8.04 21.04 4.95
N LEU A 119 6.92 21.24 4.27
CA LEU A 119 6.26 20.10 3.63
C LEU A 119 7.25 19.49 2.63
N MET A 120 7.60 18.24 2.86
CA MET A 120 8.50 17.49 2.00
C MET A 120 7.71 16.48 1.19
N TYR A 121 8.10 16.31 -0.07
CA TYR A 121 7.57 15.32 -0.98
C TYR A 121 8.58 14.20 -1.21
N CYS A 122 8.12 12.96 -1.17
CA CYS A 122 8.95 11.76 -1.20
C CYS A 122 8.65 10.92 -2.43
N ALA A 123 9.64 10.82 -3.33
CA ALA A 123 9.66 9.80 -4.35
C ALA A 123 10.33 8.53 -3.79
N THR A 124 9.60 7.42 -3.83
CA THR A 124 10.03 6.11 -3.31
C THR A 124 10.49 5.15 -4.42
N GLY A 125 10.56 5.64 -5.66
CA GLY A 125 10.94 4.87 -6.83
C GLY A 125 10.87 5.68 -8.13
N PRO A 126 10.83 5.01 -9.30
CA PRO A 126 10.81 5.65 -10.60
C PRO A 126 9.60 6.59 -10.78
N GLY A 127 9.88 7.79 -11.29
CA GLY A 127 8.86 8.81 -11.49
C GLY A 127 9.03 9.58 -12.78
N THR A 128 7.98 10.31 -13.12
CA THR A 128 7.95 11.27 -14.21
C THR A 128 8.55 12.62 -13.78
N GLU A 129 8.81 13.51 -14.74
CA GLU A 129 9.25 14.89 -14.46
C GLU A 129 8.27 15.69 -13.59
N ARG A 130 7.04 15.19 -13.44
CA ARG A 130 5.99 15.77 -12.60
C ARG A 130 5.97 15.21 -11.18
N TRP A 131 6.95 14.39 -10.79
CA TRP A 131 6.97 13.77 -9.48
C TRP A 131 5.75 12.89 -9.19
N GLU A 132 5.27 12.19 -10.22
CA GLU A 132 4.33 11.09 -10.08
C GLU A 132 5.04 9.76 -10.39
N PRO A 133 4.65 8.65 -9.74
CA PRO A 133 5.13 7.32 -10.10
C PRO A 133 4.95 7.04 -11.59
N SER A 134 5.96 6.47 -12.24
CA SER A 134 5.89 6.11 -13.67
C SER A 134 5.54 4.64 -13.91
N VAL A 135 5.56 3.82 -12.86
CA VAL A 135 5.25 2.39 -12.88
C VAL A 135 4.19 2.07 -11.82
N PRO A 136 3.35 1.04 -12.03
CA PRO A 136 2.37 0.62 -11.04
C PRO A 136 3.01 0.30 -9.70
N SER A 137 2.21 0.41 -8.64
CA SER A 137 2.52 -0.23 -7.37
C SER A 137 3.72 0.42 -6.63
N PHE A 138 4.17 1.59 -7.10
CA PHE A 138 5.05 2.53 -6.39
C PHE A 138 4.24 3.71 -5.89
N GLU A 139 4.32 3.99 -4.59
CA GLU A 139 3.59 5.07 -3.95
C GLU A 139 4.49 6.16 -3.39
N TYR A 140 4.12 7.41 -3.67
CA TYR A 140 4.80 8.58 -3.14
C TYR A 140 4.04 9.13 -1.94
N GLY A 141 4.64 10.10 -1.25
CA GLY A 141 4.00 10.65 -0.07
C GLY A 141 4.59 11.96 0.40
N TYR A 142 4.10 12.40 1.55
CA TYR A 142 4.52 13.62 2.20
C TYR A 142 5.12 13.33 3.58
N LEU A 143 6.16 14.09 3.93
CA LEU A 143 6.57 14.29 5.31
C LEU A 143 6.20 15.72 5.70
N LYS A 144 5.52 15.91 6.83
CA LYS A 144 5.07 17.22 7.32
C LYS A 144 5.47 17.47 8.77
N ALA A 145 5.54 18.73 9.18
CA ALA A 145 5.68 19.05 10.59
C ALA A 145 4.49 18.51 11.41
N LYS A 146 4.76 18.03 12.62
CA LYS A 146 3.71 17.69 13.60
C LYS A 146 2.87 18.92 13.96
N LYS A 147 1.57 18.69 14.14
CA LYS A 147 0.60 19.71 14.57
C LYS A 147 -0.47 19.05 15.44
N ASP A 148 -0.91 19.76 16.47
CA ASP A 148 -1.91 19.25 17.42
C ASP A 148 -3.28 18.97 16.79
N ASP A 149 -3.60 19.60 15.66
CA ASP A 149 -4.90 19.51 14.97
C ASP A 149 -4.92 18.55 13.76
N GLU A 150 -3.83 17.80 13.53
CA GLU A 150 -3.68 16.90 12.39
C GLU A 150 -3.06 15.57 12.83
N PRO A 151 -3.38 14.44 12.18
CA PRO A 151 -2.74 13.17 12.50
C PRO A 151 -1.24 13.17 12.17
N ASP A 152 -0.49 12.42 12.97
CA ASP A 152 0.94 12.15 12.75
C ASP A 152 1.17 11.25 11.53
N ALA A 153 0.31 10.26 11.31
CA ALA A 153 0.36 9.36 10.17
C ALA A 153 -1.05 9.15 9.59
N SER A 154 -1.16 9.23 8.27
CA SER A 154 -2.40 8.98 7.52
C SER A 154 -2.08 8.79 6.03
N PHE A 155 -3.11 8.81 5.18
CA PHE A 155 -3.01 8.82 3.74
C PHE A 155 -4.01 9.81 3.12
N VAL A 156 -3.78 10.15 1.85
CA VAL A 156 -4.60 11.08 1.07
C VAL A 156 -5.48 10.30 0.11
N VAL A 157 -6.76 10.62 0.09
CA VAL A 157 -7.75 10.14 -0.87
C VAL A 157 -8.15 11.27 -1.81
N GLN A 158 -7.94 11.06 -3.10
CA GLN A 158 -8.42 11.94 -4.16
C GLN A 158 -9.94 11.87 -4.25
N VAL A 159 -10.61 13.01 -4.32
CA VAL A 159 -12.06 13.11 -4.54
C VAL A 159 -12.38 14.17 -5.58
N LYS A 160 -13.49 14.01 -6.30
CA LYS A 160 -13.92 14.98 -7.33
C LYS A 160 -14.60 16.21 -6.74
N SER A 161 -15.15 16.09 -5.53
CA SER A 161 -15.81 17.18 -4.83
C SER A 161 -15.82 16.93 -3.32
N LEU A 162 -15.15 17.78 -2.55
CA LEU A 162 -15.18 17.77 -1.09
C LEU A 162 -16.61 17.95 -0.59
N ASP A 163 -17.36 18.92 -1.11
CA ASP A 163 -18.73 19.19 -0.66
C ASP A 163 -19.65 17.98 -0.78
N LYS A 164 -19.50 17.17 -1.84
CA LYS A 164 -20.26 15.92 -2.01
C LYS A 164 -19.74 14.83 -1.09
N THR A 165 -18.42 14.67 -0.98
CA THR A 165 -17.82 13.63 -0.14
C THR A 165 -18.09 13.87 1.34
N LEU A 166 -17.92 15.08 1.85
CA LEU A 166 -18.16 15.42 3.26
C LEU A 166 -19.60 15.16 3.70
N LYS A 167 -20.58 15.35 2.80
CA LYS A 167 -21.98 14.95 3.04
C LYS A 167 -22.14 13.43 3.20
N LYS A 168 -21.43 12.65 2.39
CA LYS A 168 -21.42 11.19 2.51
C LYS A 168 -20.73 10.74 3.80
N VAL A 169 -19.60 11.34 4.14
CA VAL A 169 -18.83 11.02 5.36
C VAL A 169 -19.74 11.05 6.59
N ASN A 170 -20.44 12.17 6.82
CA ASN A 170 -21.37 12.29 7.94
C ASN A 170 -22.56 11.32 7.84
N LYS A 171 -23.06 11.07 6.62
CA LYS A 171 -24.20 10.16 6.39
C LYS A 171 -23.86 8.70 6.74
N TYR A 172 -22.63 8.26 6.46
CA TYR A 172 -22.20 6.87 6.60
C TYR A 172 -21.30 6.62 7.82
N GLY A 173 -21.42 7.46 8.85
CA GLY A 173 -20.87 7.19 10.18
C GLY A 173 -19.45 7.71 10.42
N GLY A 174 -18.83 8.39 9.45
CA GLY A 174 -17.60 9.14 9.67
C GLY A 174 -17.86 10.54 10.20
N LYS A 175 -16.77 11.31 10.39
CA LYS A 175 -16.80 12.66 10.95
C LYS A 175 -15.89 13.59 10.17
N VAL A 176 -16.28 14.85 10.02
CA VAL A 176 -15.38 15.89 9.50
C VAL A 176 -14.58 16.48 10.66
N LEU A 177 -13.25 16.34 10.60
CA LEU A 177 -12.34 16.90 11.60
C LEU A 177 -11.91 18.32 11.25
N LYS A 178 -11.65 18.56 9.96
CA LYS A 178 -11.27 19.85 9.42
C LYS A 178 -12.00 20.04 8.09
N GLU A 179 -12.83 21.07 8.04
CA GLU A 179 -13.48 21.51 6.81
C GLU A 179 -12.44 21.96 5.77
N ARG A 180 -12.90 22.28 4.56
CA ARG A 180 -12.06 22.71 3.43
C ARG A 180 -10.95 23.69 3.86
N TYR A 181 -9.71 23.33 3.58
CA TYR A 181 -8.51 24.13 3.81
C TYR A 181 -7.50 23.94 2.67
N GLN A 182 -6.44 24.76 2.66
CA GLN A 182 -5.48 24.81 1.56
C GLN A 182 -4.10 24.29 1.98
N VAL A 183 -3.50 23.47 1.14
CA VAL A 183 -2.10 23.01 1.24
C VAL A 183 -1.46 23.18 -0.12
N GLU A 184 -0.38 23.94 -0.23
CA GLU A 184 0.32 24.23 -1.49
C GLU A 184 -0.62 24.68 -2.64
N GLY A 185 -1.65 25.47 -2.32
CA GLY A 185 -2.61 25.98 -3.30
C GLY A 185 -3.68 24.97 -3.77
N GLN A 186 -3.76 23.81 -3.11
CA GLN A 186 -4.74 22.76 -3.39
C GLN A 186 -5.74 22.62 -2.25
N ASP A 187 -6.98 22.23 -2.59
CA ASP A 187 -8.07 22.05 -1.65
C ASP A 187 -8.04 20.69 -0.96
N TYR A 188 -7.96 20.72 0.37
CA TYR A 188 -7.97 19.54 1.24
C TYR A 188 -9.10 19.61 2.27
N ALA A 189 -9.46 18.46 2.83
CA ALA A 189 -10.21 18.34 4.08
C ALA A 189 -9.63 17.19 4.92
N LEU A 190 -9.92 17.17 6.22
CA LEU A 190 -9.55 16.07 7.10
C LEU A 190 -10.81 15.45 7.69
N ILE A 191 -10.94 14.13 7.58
CA ILE A 191 -12.07 13.37 8.10
C ILE A 191 -11.58 12.24 9.01
N GLU A 192 -12.51 11.65 9.75
CA GLU A 192 -12.40 10.30 10.31
C GLU A 192 -13.36 9.37 9.56
N ASP A 193 -12.93 8.15 9.30
CA ASP A 193 -13.82 7.07 8.87
C ASP A 193 -14.76 6.62 10.01
N SER A 194 -15.58 5.59 9.75
CA SER A 194 -16.52 5.08 10.75
C SER A 194 -15.88 4.39 11.96
N GLU A 195 -14.58 4.11 11.91
CA GLU A 195 -13.82 3.45 12.97
C GLU A 195 -13.00 4.46 13.79
N GLY A 196 -12.82 5.67 13.27
CA GLY A 196 -12.02 6.75 13.86
C GLY A 196 -10.65 6.92 13.20
N ASN A 197 -10.40 6.29 12.05
CA ASN A 197 -9.14 6.48 11.32
C ASN A 197 -9.14 7.83 10.61
N PRO A 198 -8.14 8.70 10.85
CA PRO A 198 -8.06 9.98 10.19
C PRO A 198 -7.60 9.81 8.74
N ILE A 199 -8.25 10.50 7.80
CA ILE A 199 -7.99 10.42 6.35
C ILE A 199 -8.00 11.84 5.75
N TYR A 200 -6.97 12.18 4.99
CA TYR A 200 -6.96 13.43 4.22
C TYR A 200 -7.75 13.24 2.92
N LEU A 201 -8.59 14.20 2.58
CA LEU A 201 -9.25 14.29 1.28
C LEU A 201 -8.58 15.38 0.45
N TRP A 202 -8.31 15.11 -0.81
CA TRP A 202 -7.76 16.07 -1.77
C TRP A 202 -8.72 16.25 -2.95
N GLU A 203 -9.21 17.47 -3.16
CA GLU A 203 -10.12 17.76 -4.27
C GLU A 203 -9.37 17.84 -5.60
N ILE A 204 -9.65 16.91 -6.51
CA ILE A 204 -9.15 16.92 -7.88
C ILE A 204 -10.33 16.80 -8.85
N PRO A 205 -10.95 17.93 -9.27
CA PRO A 205 -12.11 17.91 -10.15
C PRO A 205 -11.85 17.27 -11.52
N GLY A 206 -10.62 17.37 -12.04
CA GLY A 206 -10.23 16.93 -13.38
C GLY A 206 -9.04 15.97 -13.37
N GLU A 207 -8.13 16.14 -14.34
CA GLU A 207 -6.79 15.57 -14.29
C GLU A 207 -5.87 16.61 -13.66
N GLU A 208 -5.29 16.29 -12.51
CA GLU A 208 -4.29 17.18 -11.92
C GLU A 208 -2.91 16.85 -12.44
N MET A 209 -2.15 17.92 -12.70
CA MET A 209 -0.73 17.87 -12.92
C MET A 209 -0.10 18.51 -11.69
N GLN A 210 0.23 17.70 -10.68
CA GLN A 210 1.07 18.22 -9.62
C GLN A 210 2.47 18.43 -10.21
N SER A 211 2.99 19.64 -10.16
CA SER A 211 4.41 19.89 -10.41
C SER A 211 5.06 20.17 -9.08
N VAL A 212 5.66 19.15 -8.48
CA VAL A 212 6.56 19.35 -7.35
C VAL A 212 7.89 19.85 -7.92
N ASN A 213 8.33 21.03 -7.50
CA ASN A 213 9.65 21.59 -7.82
C ASN A 213 9.97 21.64 -9.34
N PRO A 214 9.40 22.61 -10.07
CA PRO A 214 9.54 22.71 -11.51
C PRO A 214 11.02 22.87 -11.90
N GLY A 215 11.55 21.89 -12.63
CA GLY A 215 12.91 21.91 -13.17
C GLY A 215 13.88 20.90 -12.54
N ARG A 216 13.46 20.16 -11.50
CA ARG A 216 14.21 19.01 -10.99
C ARG A 216 13.34 17.74 -11.09
N PRO A 217 13.57 16.81 -12.03
CA PRO A 217 12.88 15.52 -12.00
C PRO A 217 13.33 14.69 -10.78
N PRO A 218 12.53 13.69 -10.34
CA PRO A 218 13.00 12.70 -9.37
C PRO A 218 14.31 12.05 -9.84
N LYS A 219 15.15 11.64 -8.89
CA LYS A 219 16.36 10.87 -9.22
C LYS A 219 15.98 9.61 -10.01
N LYS A 220 16.90 9.15 -10.85
CA LYS A 220 16.76 7.85 -11.50
C LYS A 220 17.04 6.72 -10.50
N PHE A 221 16.16 5.73 -10.48
CA PHE A 221 16.32 4.51 -9.69
C PHE A 221 16.83 3.41 -10.63
N THR A 222 18.15 3.37 -10.84
CA THR A 222 18.77 2.54 -11.88
C THR A 222 19.09 1.11 -11.46
N GLU A 223 19.13 0.85 -10.15
CA GLU A 223 19.32 -0.51 -9.63
C GLU A 223 17.98 -1.23 -9.64
N LYS A 224 17.97 -2.48 -10.12
CA LYS A 224 16.82 -3.37 -10.05
C LYS A 224 16.64 -3.84 -8.60
N SER A 225 16.08 -2.97 -7.78
CA SER A 225 15.88 -3.13 -6.36
C SER A 225 14.49 -2.65 -5.95
N LEU A 226 13.79 -3.44 -5.15
CA LEU A 226 12.53 -3.03 -4.53
C LEU A 226 12.76 -2.32 -3.19
N HIS A 227 14.02 -2.14 -2.80
CA HIS A 227 14.36 -1.60 -1.49
C HIS A 227 13.84 -0.17 -1.31
N GLY A 228 13.14 0.04 -0.20
CA GLY A 228 12.56 1.32 0.17
C GLY A 228 11.30 1.68 -0.60
N ARG A 229 10.79 0.84 -1.49
CA ARG A 229 9.52 1.09 -2.17
C ARG A 229 8.36 1.08 -1.19
N THR A 230 7.50 2.09 -1.24
CA THR A 230 6.19 2.05 -0.58
C THR A 230 5.17 1.44 -1.54
N ARG A 231 4.43 0.44 -1.08
CA ARG A 231 3.50 -0.35 -1.91
C ARG A 231 2.05 -0.16 -1.50
N ILE A 232 1.77 -0.36 -0.21
CA ILE A 232 0.43 -0.44 0.36
C ILE A 232 0.42 0.40 1.64
N TYR A 233 -0.74 0.86 2.07
CA TYR A 233 -0.91 1.48 3.37
C TYR A 233 -1.71 0.58 4.31
N VAL A 234 -1.20 0.38 5.51
CA VAL A 234 -1.78 -0.50 6.53
C VAL A 234 -2.51 0.34 7.57
N TYR A 235 -3.75 -0.02 7.86
CA TYR A 235 -4.50 0.54 9.00
C TYR A 235 -5.49 -0.49 9.54
N THR A 236 -6.39 -0.10 10.45
CA THR A 236 -7.21 -1.06 11.20
C THR A 236 -8.69 -0.71 11.25
N TYR A 237 -9.52 -1.71 11.48
CA TYR A 237 -10.96 -1.56 11.72
C TYR A 237 -11.38 -2.28 13.02
N LYS A 238 -12.53 -1.91 13.59
CA LYS A 238 -13.08 -2.56 14.80
C LYS A 238 -14.33 -3.39 14.50
N GLU A 239 -15.23 -2.85 13.67
CA GLU A 239 -16.46 -3.54 13.27
C GLU A 239 -16.56 -3.61 11.73
N LEU A 240 -16.57 -4.84 11.20
CA LEU A 240 -16.42 -5.09 9.77
C LEU A 240 -17.53 -4.44 8.95
N LYS A 241 -18.81 -4.64 9.32
CA LYS A 241 -19.93 -4.22 8.47
C LYS A 241 -20.03 -2.70 8.38
N ARG A 242 -19.80 -2.00 9.49
CA ARG A 242 -19.76 -0.54 9.59
C ARG A 242 -18.61 0.01 8.76
N PHE A 243 -17.41 -0.53 8.92
CA PHE A 243 -16.23 -0.16 8.14
C PHE A 243 -16.44 -0.33 6.63
N GLN A 244 -16.94 -1.50 6.22
CA GLN A 244 -17.27 -1.81 4.82
C GLN A 244 -18.26 -0.78 4.27
N THR A 245 -19.34 -0.51 5.00
CA THR A 245 -20.38 0.43 4.57
C THR A 245 -19.79 1.81 4.32
N PHE A 246 -18.91 2.29 5.21
CA PHE A 246 -18.24 3.57 5.00
C PHE A 246 -17.39 3.57 3.72
N CYS A 247 -16.49 2.58 3.58
CA CYS A 247 -15.58 2.49 2.43
C CYS A 247 -16.32 2.40 1.09
N ILE A 248 -17.35 1.56 1.01
CA ILE A 248 -18.16 1.36 -0.19
C ILE A 248 -18.97 2.61 -0.51
N GLU A 249 -19.66 3.20 0.46
CA GLU A 249 -20.62 4.28 0.19
C GLU A 249 -19.95 5.64 -0.01
N VAL A 250 -18.86 5.90 0.72
CA VAL A 250 -18.13 7.17 0.64
C VAL A 250 -17.20 7.18 -0.56
N PHE A 251 -16.35 6.16 -0.68
CA PHE A 251 -15.29 6.13 -1.68
C PHE A 251 -15.57 5.20 -2.86
N GLY A 252 -16.51 4.27 -2.73
CA GLY A 252 -16.73 3.26 -3.76
C GLY A 252 -15.58 2.27 -3.83
N TRP A 253 -14.96 1.94 -2.70
CA TRP A 253 -13.92 0.91 -2.68
C TRP A 253 -14.50 -0.48 -2.85
N ASP A 254 -13.66 -1.39 -3.35
CA ASP A 254 -13.93 -2.82 -3.43
C ASP A 254 -12.92 -3.55 -2.56
N MET A 255 -13.25 -4.73 -2.06
CA MET A 255 -12.37 -5.42 -1.11
C MET A 255 -12.58 -6.92 -1.11
N ILE A 256 -11.49 -7.65 -0.87
CA ILE A 256 -11.47 -9.10 -0.64
C ILE A 256 -10.75 -9.41 0.66
N GLU A 257 -10.97 -10.61 1.18
CA GLU A 257 -10.11 -11.19 2.22
C GLU A 257 -8.67 -11.29 1.72
N LEU A 258 -7.73 -10.86 2.56
CA LEU A 258 -6.31 -11.08 2.33
C LEU A 258 -6.01 -12.57 2.35
N PRO A 259 -5.13 -13.04 1.46
CA PRO A 259 -4.71 -14.43 1.50
C PRO A 259 -4.08 -14.83 2.83
N GLU A 260 -4.27 -16.09 3.27
CA GLU A 260 -3.74 -16.59 4.56
C GLU A 260 -2.21 -16.44 4.60
N ALA A 261 -1.53 -16.64 3.47
CA ALA A 261 -0.09 -16.45 3.37
C ALA A 261 0.38 -15.03 3.67
N VAL A 262 -0.47 -14.01 3.48
CA VAL A 262 -0.14 -12.60 3.69
C VAL A 262 -0.63 -12.11 5.06
N SER A 263 -1.83 -12.54 5.47
CA SER A 263 -2.48 -12.07 6.70
C SER A 263 -2.20 -12.95 7.92
N ALA A 264 -1.76 -14.19 7.73
CA ALA A 264 -1.78 -15.26 8.73
C ALA A 264 -3.17 -15.57 9.31
N ILE A 265 -4.25 -15.13 8.62
CA ILE A 265 -5.64 -15.33 9.02
C ILE A 265 -6.29 -16.28 8.02
N LYS A 266 -7.03 -17.26 8.53
CA LYS A 266 -7.71 -18.25 7.68
C LYS A 266 -8.87 -17.61 6.91
N PRO A 267 -9.14 -18.05 5.68
CA PRO A 267 -10.30 -17.59 4.94
C PRO A 267 -11.61 -17.85 5.72
N GLY A 268 -12.51 -16.87 5.73
CA GLY A 268 -13.78 -16.91 6.44
C GLY A 268 -13.72 -16.72 7.96
N ASP A 269 -12.61 -16.20 8.50
CA ASP A 269 -12.53 -15.77 9.90
C ASP A 269 -13.55 -14.65 10.20
N GLU A 270 -13.98 -14.52 11.46
CA GLU A 270 -14.89 -13.43 11.88
C GLU A 270 -14.19 -12.05 11.82
N HIS A 271 -12.86 -12.03 11.86
CA HIS A 271 -12.01 -10.86 11.88
C HIS A 271 -10.98 -10.91 10.73
N PRO A 272 -11.42 -10.93 9.47
CA PRO A 272 -10.54 -11.12 8.32
C PRO A 272 -9.55 -9.97 8.15
N GLY A 273 -8.34 -10.27 7.69
CA GLY A 273 -7.52 -9.27 7.01
C GLY A 273 -8.15 -8.93 5.67
N LEU A 274 -8.11 -7.67 5.25
CA LEU A 274 -8.71 -7.20 4.00
C LEU A 274 -7.67 -6.50 3.13
N ILE A 275 -7.78 -6.68 1.81
CA ILE A 275 -7.11 -5.82 0.83
C ILE A 275 -8.16 -5.07 0.03
N LEU A 276 -7.96 -3.75 -0.06
CA LEU A 276 -8.91 -2.83 -0.66
C LEU A 276 -8.36 -2.30 -1.98
N GLY A 277 -9.18 -2.42 -3.02
CA GLY A 277 -9.03 -1.73 -4.28
C GLY A 277 -9.56 -0.30 -4.14
N THR A 278 -8.67 0.69 -4.31
CA THR A 278 -9.04 2.12 -4.36
C THR A 278 -9.05 2.67 -5.79
N GLY A 279 -8.73 1.83 -6.76
CA GLY A 279 -8.59 2.12 -8.18
C GLY A 279 -8.33 0.82 -8.96
N PRO A 280 -7.97 0.89 -10.26
CA PRO A 280 -7.73 -0.30 -11.06
C PRO A 280 -6.71 -1.25 -10.43
N CYS A 281 -7.09 -2.51 -10.21
CA CYS A 281 -6.24 -3.51 -9.56
C CYS A 281 -5.91 -4.71 -10.44
N GLN A 282 -4.82 -5.38 -10.10
CA GLN A 282 -4.49 -6.72 -10.55
C GLN A 282 -5.36 -7.75 -9.82
N ALA A 283 -5.22 -9.04 -10.18
CA ALA A 283 -6.04 -10.12 -9.63
C ALA A 283 -5.90 -10.28 -8.12
N ASP A 284 -4.77 -9.90 -7.54
CA ASP A 284 -4.45 -9.90 -6.10
C ASP A 284 -4.81 -8.58 -5.39
N TYR A 285 -5.56 -7.70 -6.06
CA TYR A 285 -5.94 -6.37 -5.58
C TYR A 285 -4.79 -5.38 -5.49
N GLU A 286 -3.59 -5.71 -5.98
CA GLU A 286 -2.50 -4.76 -6.07
C GLU A 286 -2.66 -3.76 -7.21
N GLY A 287 -1.88 -2.70 -7.20
CA GLY A 287 -2.09 -1.61 -8.12
C GLY A 287 -1.70 -1.95 -9.56
N SER A 288 -2.61 -1.74 -10.51
CA SER A 288 -2.37 -2.02 -11.94
C SER A 288 -2.00 -0.80 -12.78
N VAL A 289 -2.09 0.41 -12.20
CA VAL A 289 -1.73 1.68 -12.83
C VAL A 289 -0.86 2.51 -11.89
N PRO A 290 -0.02 3.43 -12.40
CA PRO A 290 0.82 4.25 -11.53
C PRO A 290 0.03 5.21 -10.62
N GLY A 291 0.59 5.43 -9.42
CA GLY A 291 0.14 6.45 -8.47
C GLY A 291 -1.23 6.20 -7.85
N HIS A 292 -1.60 4.94 -7.57
CA HIS A 292 -2.59 4.65 -6.52
C HIS A 292 -2.07 3.66 -5.50
N MET A 293 -2.43 3.99 -4.28
CA MET A 293 -2.19 3.20 -3.11
C MET A 293 -3.34 2.23 -2.87
N ASN A 294 -3.01 0.94 -2.78
CA ASN A 294 -3.90 -0.04 -2.19
C ASN A 294 -3.80 -0.02 -0.67
N LEU A 295 -4.81 -0.56 0.00
CA LEU A 295 -4.86 -0.56 1.45
C LEU A 295 -4.97 -1.99 1.97
N MET A 296 -4.20 -2.30 3.01
CA MET A 296 -4.36 -3.50 3.81
C MET A 296 -4.99 -3.10 5.14
N VAL A 297 -6.08 -3.75 5.51
CA VAL A 297 -6.84 -3.38 6.71
C VAL A 297 -7.06 -4.60 7.57
N PHE A 298 -6.72 -4.48 8.85
CA PHE A 298 -6.81 -5.58 9.78
C PHE A 298 -7.73 -5.24 10.95
N TRP A 299 -8.36 -6.26 11.51
CA TRP A 299 -9.11 -6.09 12.73
C TRP A 299 -8.20 -5.76 13.91
N THR A 300 -8.65 -4.87 14.78
CA THR A 300 -7.98 -4.60 16.07
C THR A 300 -8.99 -4.57 17.22
N PRO A 301 -8.70 -5.26 18.33
CA PRO A 301 -9.50 -5.13 19.54
C PRO A 301 -9.18 -3.81 20.25
N GLY A 302 -10.22 -3.07 20.65
CA GLY A 302 -10.05 -1.89 21.49
C GLY A 302 -9.64 -0.65 20.70
N GLU A 303 -8.41 -0.17 20.88
CA GLU A 303 -7.92 1.05 20.21
C GLU A 303 -7.40 0.76 18.80
N LEU A 304 -7.49 1.78 17.93
CA LEU A 304 -6.94 1.68 16.58
C LEU A 304 -5.41 1.56 16.67
N ALA A 305 -4.83 0.63 15.91
CA ALA A 305 -3.39 0.50 15.84
C ALA A 305 -2.79 1.67 15.03
N LYS A 306 -1.54 2.02 15.33
CA LYS A 306 -0.81 3.01 14.52
C LYS A 306 -0.79 2.56 13.04
N PRO A 307 -1.31 3.37 12.10
CA PRO A 307 -1.27 3.04 10.69
C PRO A 307 0.09 3.38 10.09
N GLY A 308 0.40 2.85 8.90
CA GLY A 308 1.68 3.10 8.28
C GLY A 308 1.88 2.51 6.89
N PRO A 309 2.85 3.03 6.13
CA PRO A 309 3.32 2.41 4.90
C PRO A 309 3.77 0.95 5.08
N TYR A 310 3.36 0.08 4.16
CA TYR A 310 3.93 -1.23 3.91
C TYR A 310 4.97 -1.12 2.80
N MET A 311 6.22 -1.44 3.14
CA MET A 311 7.39 -1.14 2.32
C MET A 311 8.23 -2.38 2.04
N GLU A 312 8.78 -2.45 0.83
CA GLU A 312 9.69 -3.50 0.44
C GLU A 312 11.12 -3.17 0.91
N ILE A 313 11.86 -4.18 1.38
CA ILE A 313 13.29 -4.09 1.67
C ILE A 313 14.07 -5.04 0.76
N SER A 314 15.38 -4.79 0.63
CA SER A 314 16.23 -5.53 -0.29
C SER A 314 16.16 -7.04 -0.03
N MET A 315 15.89 -7.80 -1.10
CA MET A 315 15.89 -9.27 -1.09
C MET A 315 17.32 -9.81 -0.96
N ASP A 316 18.27 -9.15 -1.59
CA ASP A 316 19.67 -9.60 -1.69
C ASP A 316 20.53 -9.19 -0.49
N ARG A 317 19.98 -8.36 0.41
CA ARG A 317 20.66 -7.91 1.61
C ARG A 317 20.24 -8.73 2.83
N PRO A 318 21.17 -9.21 3.68
CA PRO A 318 20.82 -9.83 4.95
C PRO A 318 19.94 -8.90 5.81
N LEU A 319 18.85 -9.43 6.37
CA LEU A 319 17.88 -8.63 7.13
C LEU A 319 18.55 -7.87 8.28
N LYS A 320 19.46 -8.53 9.00
CA LYS A 320 20.21 -7.94 10.13
C LYS A 320 20.94 -6.64 9.77
N ASP A 321 21.43 -6.51 8.53
CA ASP A 321 22.19 -5.35 8.11
C ASP A 321 21.23 -4.17 7.86
N THR A 322 20.06 -4.45 7.27
CA THR A 322 18.97 -3.47 7.14
C THR A 322 18.50 -2.98 8.52
N LEU A 323 18.30 -3.90 9.47
CA LEU A 323 17.92 -3.56 10.85
C LEU A 323 18.99 -2.72 11.56
N ALA A 324 20.27 -3.03 11.36
CA ALA A 324 21.36 -2.24 11.91
C ALA A 324 21.39 -0.80 11.37
N ASP A 325 21.08 -0.59 10.08
CA ASP A 325 20.94 0.75 9.52
C ASP A 325 19.73 1.48 10.11
N ILE A 326 18.58 0.80 10.25
CA ILE A 326 17.37 1.37 10.86
C ILE A 326 17.72 1.91 12.26
N GLU A 327 18.34 1.09 13.12
CA GLU A 327 18.73 1.50 14.47
C GLU A 327 19.78 2.61 14.47
N LYS A 328 20.80 2.49 13.61
CA LYS A 328 21.86 3.50 13.45
C LYS A 328 21.31 4.88 13.10
N TYR A 329 20.26 4.94 12.29
CA TYR A 329 19.61 6.19 11.89
C TYR A 329 18.42 6.57 12.79
N GLY A 330 18.25 5.90 13.93
CA GLY A 330 17.32 6.29 15.01
C GLY A 330 15.96 5.60 14.99
N GLY A 331 15.75 4.64 14.09
CA GLY A 331 14.53 3.82 14.08
C GLY A 331 14.53 2.77 15.20
N LYS A 332 13.34 2.27 15.53
CA LYS A 332 13.11 1.26 16.57
C LYS A 332 12.41 0.04 15.97
N VAL A 333 12.95 -1.16 16.20
CA VAL A 333 12.26 -2.41 15.86
C VAL A 333 11.17 -2.72 16.89
N ILE A 334 9.97 -3.05 16.42
CA ILE A 334 8.80 -3.37 17.23
C ILE A 334 8.54 -4.88 17.18
N THR A 335 8.67 -5.53 18.33
CA THR A 335 8.46 -6.99 18.47
C THR A 335 7.30 -7.36 19.38
N ASP A 336 6.77 -6.38 20.14
CA ASP A 336 5.63 -6.59 21.03
C ASP A 336 4.30 -6.49 20.27
N LYS A 337 3.51 -7.57 20.33
CA LYS A 337 2.17 -7.61 19.72
C LYS A 337 1.18 -6.63 20.33
N ALA A 338 1.44 -6.15 21.56
CA ALA A 338 0.68 -5.08 22.16
C ALA A 338 0.98 -3.70 21.52
N GLU A 339 2.17 -3.50 20.95
CA GLU A 339 2.55 -2.27 20.23
C GLU A 339 2.15 -2.32 18.74
N SER A 340 2.07 -3.52 18.14
CA SER A 340 1.56 -3.74 16.79
C SER A 340 1.05 -5.16 16.60
N PHE A 341 -0.14 -5.34 16.04
CA PHE A 341 -0.70 -6.67 15.79
C PHE A 341 0.13 -7.51 14.79
N LEU A 342 0.91 -6.87 13.91
CA LEU A 342 1.86 -7.52 12.98
C LEU A 342 3.28 -7.62 13.54
N ALA A 343 3.53 -7.14 14.76
CA ALA A 343 4.85 -7.27 15.37
C ALA A 343 5.20 -8.76 15.57
N LYS A 344 6.43 -9.08 15.20
CA LYS A 344 7.07 -10.36 15.47
C LYS A 344 8.58 -10.16 15.56
N VAL A 345 9.27 -11.14 16.11
CA VAL A 345 10.73 -11.17 16.06
C VAL A 345 11.13 -11.28 14.58
N PRO A 346 11.91 -10.33 14.04
CA PRO A 346 12.33 -10.41 12.64
C PRO A 346 13.19 -11.64 12.39
N VAL A 347 12.84 -12.41 11.39
CA VAL A 347 13.60 -13.57 10.90
C VAL A 347 13.85 -13.43 9.41
N ASP A 348 15.02 -13.87 8.97
CA ASP A 348 15.42 -13.81 7.56
C ASP A 348 14.95 -15.07 6.83
N GLU A 349 13.62 -15.22 6.74
CA GLU A 349 12.93 -16.36 6.14
C GLU A 349 11.97 -15.88 5.05
N ASP A 350 11.78 -16.71 4.01
CA ASP A 350 10.82 -16.44 2.95
C ASP A 350 9.40 -16.43 3.51
N SER A 351 8.72 -15.29 3.37
CA SER A 351 7.34 -15.11 3.82
C SER A 351 6.62 -14.06 2.99
N TRP A 352 5.31 -14.23 2.84
CA TRP A 352 4.42 -13.23 2.23
C TRP A 352 3.86 -12.25 3.28
N GLU A 353 4.04 -12.54 4.57
CA GLU A 353 3.73 -11.62 5.66
C GLU A 353 4.80 -10.51 5.79
N PRO A 354 4.49 -9.36 6.41
CA PRO A 354 5.52 -8.40 6.79
C PRO A 354 6.62 -9.07 7.63
N THR A 355 7.87 -8.82 7.28
CA THR A 355 9.06 -9.39 7.92
C THR A 355 9.33 -8.74 9.27
N CYS A 356 9.16 -7.43 9.37
CA CYS A 356 9.33 -6.70 10.61
C CYS A 356 8.49 -5.42 10.66
N VAL A 357 8.16 -5.00 11.87
CA VAL A 357 7.51 -3.73 12.16
C VAL A 357 8.53 -2.80 12.80
N ILE A 358 8.60 -1.54 12.35
CA ILE A 358 9.47 -0.53 12.93
C ILE A 358 8.72 0.77 13.18
N ASP A 359 9.23 1.58 14.10
CA ASP A 359 8.94 3.01 14.15
C ASP A 359 10.17 3.76 13.62
N ASP A 360 9.95 4.80 12.82
CA ASP A 360 11.02 5.72 12.40
C ASP A 360 11.44 6.66 13.56
N PRO A 361 12.47 7.52 13.40
CA PRO A 361 12.92 8.40 14.48
C PRO A 361 11.87 9.38 15.01
N ALA A 362 10.84 9.69 14.21
CA ALA A 362 9.73 10.56 14.61
C ALA A 362 8.55 9.79 15.22
N GLY A 363 8.63 8.45 15.25
CA GLY A 363 7.62 7.56 15.82
C GLY A 363 6.53 7.14 14.84
N ASN A 364 6.69 7.38 13.53
CA ASN A 364 5.78 6.87 12.51
C ASN A 364 6.01 5.38 12.29
N ARG A 365 4.92 4.63 12.12
CA ARG A 365 4.94 3.18 11.96
C ARG A 365 5.24 2.79 10.51
N LEU A 366 6.12 1.82 10.31
CA LEU A 366 6.40 1.19 9.01
C LEU A 366 6.30 -0.33 9.12
N TYR A 367 5.75 -0.96 8.09
CA TYR A 367 5.65 -2.41 7.96
C TYR A 367 6.60 -2.85 6.84
N LEU A 368 7.71 -3.49 7.18
CA LEU A 368 8.73 -3.84 6.20
C LEU A 368 8.56 -5.29 5.77
N TRP A 369 8.70 -5.51 4.47
CA TRP A 369 8.59 -6.82 3.85
C TRP A 369 9.83 -7.11 3.00
N LYS A 370 10.56 -8.14 3.42
CA LYS A 370 11.58 -8.77 2.60
C LYS A 370 10.88 -9.79 1.73
N CYS A 371 10.73 -9.42 0.47
CA CYS A 371 9.98 -10.19 -0.49
C CYS A 371 10.59 -11.60 -0.68
N PRO A 372 9.78 -12.68 -0.77
CA PRO A 372 10.29 -14.04 -0.81
C PRO A 372 10.98 -14.34 -2.15
N SER A 373 11.93 -15.27 -2.15
CA SER A 373 12.70 -15.67 -3.34
C SER A 373 11.85 -16.23 -4.49
N SER A 374 10.64 -16.68 -4.17
CA SER A 374 9.65 -17.17 -5.14
C SER A 374 9.04 -16.07 -6.01
N ARG A 375 9.12 -14.80 -5.58
CA ARG A 375 8.64 -13.70 -6.41
C ARG A 375 9.58 -13.47 -7.57
N THR A 376 8.99 -13.42 -8.77
CA THR A 376 9.73 -13.22 -10.00
C THR A 376 9.86 -11.73 -10.33
N TRP A 377 11.03 -11.34 -10.80
CA TRP A 377 11.32 -10.02 -11.36
C TRP A 377 10.68 -9.76 -12.76
N GLU A 378 9.53 -10.37 -13.02
CA GLU A 378 8.82 -10.37 -14.31
C GLU A 378 7.45 -9.65 -14.20
N GLU A 379 7.11 -9.09 -13.04
CA GLU A 379 5.89 -8.31 -12.84
C GLU A 379 5.97 -6.93 -13.51
N PRO A 380 4.84 -6.31 -13.90
CA PRO A 380 4.81 -5.03 -14.63
C PRO A 380 5.62 -3.90 -13.97
N GLU A 381 5.72 -3.90 -12.64
CA GLU A 381 6.50 -2.94 -11.86
C GLU A 381 8.03 -3.12 -11.93
N THR A 382 8.54 -4.21 -12.49
CA THR A 382 9.98 -4.58 -12.41
C THR A 382 10.80 -4.17 -13.64
N GLY A 383 10.16 -3.54 -14.62
CA GLY A 383 10.78 -3.13 -15.90
C GLY A 383 11.23 -1.67 -15.97
N TYR A 384 11.35 -0.96 -14.85
CA TYR A 384 11.73 0.46 -14.84
C TYR A 384 13.21 0.74 -15.18
N ASP A 385 14.05 -0.29 -15.20
CA ASP A 385 15.46 -0.23 -15.57
C ASP A 385 15.70 -0.38 -17.09
N LYS A 386 14.64 -0.66 -17.86
CA LYS A 386 14.66 -0.73 -19.33
C LYS A 386 14.67 0.67 -19.96
N GLU A 387 15.69 1.46 -19.68
CA GLU A 387 16.04 2.66 -20.47
C GLU A 387 17.09 2.36 -21.54
#